data_AF-A0A6C0JGY1-F1
#
_entry.id   AF-A0A6C0JGY1-F1
#
_cell.length_a   1.000
_cell.length_b   1.000
_cell.length_c   1.000
_cell.angle_alpha   90.00
_cell.angle_beta   90.00
_cell.angle_gamma   90.00
#
_symmetry.space_group_name_H-M   'P 1'
#
loop_
_entity.id
_entity.type
_entity.pdbx_description
1 polymer ?
#
loop_
_entity_poly.entity_id
_entity_poly.type
_entity_poly.pdbx_seq_one_letter_code
_entity_poly.pdbx_strand_id
1 'polypeptide(L)'
;MPNIASIFVPRIKTVLTQKKMTSILQQGKIGNILNLEMHINKNTNDPYYYAFIVMEFYDNPLSTYFYENIQKRGSMNFIYDIENQQCWEFKKHIPHGSRCSSPVTLYDDRNSLAKEYEDMQREFFQLCCIP
;
A
#
# COMPACT_ATOMS: atom_id res chain seq x y z
N MET A 1 -15.98 8.03 -11.95
CA MET A 1 -16.03 6.56 -11.80
C MET A 1 -15.51 6.23 -10.42
N PRO A 2 -16.07 5.23 -9.70
CA PRO A 2 -15.55 4.86 -8.38
C PRO A 2 -14.11 4.33 -8.51
N ASN A 3 -13.22 4.79 -7.64
CA ASN A 3 -11.85 4.32 -7.58
C ASN A 3 -11.86 2.96 -6.87
N ILE A 4 -11.76 1.86 -7.63
CA ILE A 4 -11.76 0.49 -7.08
C ILE A 4 -10.37 -0.11 -7.25
N ALA A 5 -9.83 -0.74 -6.20
CA ALA A 5 -8.56 -1.46 -6.30
C ALA A 5 -8.61 -2.81 -5.58
N SER A 6 -7.84 -3.76 -6.12
CA SER A 6 -7.47 -4.99 -5.43
C SER A 6 -6.18 -4.77 -4.65
N ILE A 7 -6.20 -5.11 -3.37
CA ILE A 7 -5.14 -4.84 -2.41
C ILE A 7 -4.78 -6.15 -1.68
N PHE A 8 -3.48 -6.36 -1.48
CA PHE A 8 -2.93 -7.42 -0.64
C PHE A 8 -2.36 -6.81 0.64
N VAL A 9 -2.78 -7.33 1.79
CA VAL A 9 -2.24 -6.97 3.11
C VAL A 9 -1.39 -8.16 3.60
N PRO A 10 -0.05 -8.06 3.57
CA PRO A 10 0.82 -9.21 3.73
C PRO A 10 0.90 -9.74 5.16
N ARG A 11 0.76 -8.87 6.17
CA ARG A 11 0.92 -9.26 7.56
C ARG A 11 0.00 -8.47 8.48
N ILE A 12 -0.87 -9.20 9.16
CA ILE A 12 -1.79 -8.71 10.18
C ILE A 12 -1.41 -9.47 11.45
N LYS A 13 -0.83 -8.75 12.43
CA LYS A 13 -0.26 -9.33 13.65
C LYS A 13 -1.30 -9.71 14.72
N THR A 14 -2.55 -9.36 14.52
CA THR A 14 -3.62 -9.57 15.52
C THR A 14 -4.78 -10.35 14.92
N VAL A 15 -5.60 -10.97 15.77
CA VAL A 15 -6.90 -11.53 15.37
C VAL A 15 -7.80 -10.36 15.00
N LEU A 16 -7.70 -9.91 13.76
CA LEU A 16 -8.50 -8.83 13.25
C LEU A 16 -9.72 -9.42 12.55
N THR A 17 -10.92 -9.02 12.97
CA THR A 17 -12.15 -9.41 12.28
C THR A 17 -12.39 -8.51 11.08
N GLN A 18 -13.07 -9.03 10.06
CA GLN A 18 -13.53 -8.24 8.91
C GLN A 18 -14.22 -6.94 9.34
N LYS A 19 -15.12 -7.03 10.33
CA LYS A 19 -15.82 -5.88 10.89
C LYS A 19 -14.86 -4.80 11.40
N LYS A 20 -13.84 -5.20 12.17
CA LYS A 20 -12.85 -4.26 12.71
C LYS A 20 -12.04 -3.60 11.58
N MET A 21 -11.64 -4.35 10.56
CA MET A 21 -10.94 -3.79 9.40
C MET A 21 -11.78 -2.76 8.66
N THR A 22 -13.05 -3.09 8.37
CA THR A 22 -14.00 -2.19 7.72
C THR A 22 -14.19 -0.92 8.54
N SER A 23 -14.43 -1.05 9.85
CA SER A 23 -14.62 0.11 10.74
C SER A 23 -13.39 1.02 10.76
N ILE A 24 -12.18 0.45 10.82
CA ILE A 24 -10.93 1.21 10.81
C ILE A 24 -10.77 2.01 9.51
N LEU A 25 -11.03 1.39 8.35
CA LEU A 25 -10.91 2.06 7.05
C LEU A 25 -11.96 3.14 6.84
N GLN A 26 -13.18 2.92 7.35
CA GLN A 26 -14.26 3.91 7.31
C GLN A 26 -13.95 5.09 8.24
N GLN A 27 -13.47 4.84 9.46
CA GLN A 27 -13.05 5.87 10.41
C GLN A 27 -11.87 6.69 9.85
N GLY A 28 -10.92 6.04 9.18
CA GLY A 28 -9.82 6.68 8.47
C GLY A 28 -10.22 7.41 7.19
N LYS A 29 -11.52 7.41 6.82
CA LYS A 29 -12.05 8.02 5.59
C LYS A 29 -11.38 7.52 4.30
N ILE A 30 -10.90 6.28 4.31
CA ILE A 30 -10.20 5.67 3.17
C ILE A 30 -11.20 5.10 2.17
N GLY A 31 -12.14 4.27 2.62
CA GLY A 31 -13.04 3.58 1.70
C GLY A 31 -13.84 2.45 2.34
N ASN A 32 -14.58 1.76 1.49
CA ASN A 32 -15.39 0.60 1.81
C ASN A 32 -14.76 -0.68 1.26
N ILE A 33 -14.80 -1.74 2.07
CA ILE A 33 -14.43 -3.09 1.63
C ILE A 33 -15.61 -3.70 0.86
N LEU A 34 -15.40 -4.03 -0.41
CA LEU A 34 -16.36 -4.76 -1.25
C LEU A 34 -16.20 -6.28 -1.09
N ASN A 35 -14.96 -6.77 -0.99
CA ASN A 35 -14.64 -8.16 -0.71
C ASN A 35 -13.41 -8.23 0.21
N LEU A 36 -13.41 -9.20 1.14
CA LEU A 36 -12.30 -9.49 2.04
C LEU A 36 -12.12 -10.99 2.15
N GLU A 37 -10.96 -11.47 1.72
CA GLU A 37 -10.51 -12.84 1.89
C GLU A 37 -9.32 -12.84 2.84
N MET A 38 -9.51 -13.38 4.04
CA MET A 38 -8.43 -13.51 5.02
C MET A 38 -7.98 -14.95 5.14
N HIS A 39 -6.67 -15.13 5.24
CA HIS A 39 -6.03 -16.43 5.39
C HIS A 39 -5.03 -16.37 6.54
N ILE A 40 -4.74 -17.52 7.12
CA ILE A 40 -3.73 -17.66 8.18
C ILE A 40 -2.52 -18.40 7.62
N ASN A 41 -1.33 -17.83 7.79
CA ASN A 41 -0.08 -18.55 7.59
C ASN A 41 0.33 -19.18 8.93
N LYS A 42 0.32 -20.51 8.97
CA LYS A 42 0.74 -21.32 10.13
C LYS A 42 2.13 -21.94 9.94
N ASN A 43 2.77 -21.71 8.80
CA ASN A 43 4.05 -22.33 8.44
C ASN A 43 5.26 -21.58 9.03
N THR A 44 5.02 -20.60 9.89
CA THR A 44 6.02 -19.79 10.58
C THR A 44 5.89 -19.96 12.08
N ASN A 45 7.02 -19.85 12.81
CA ASN A 45 7.02 -19.92 14.28
C ASN A 45 6.05 -18.92 14.92
N ASP A 46 5.84 -17.77 14.26
CA ASP A 46 4.79 -16.80 14.59
C ASP A 46 3.70 -16.83 13.51
N PRO A 47 2.55 -17.47 13.77
CA PRO A 47 1.42 -17.43 12.84
C PRO A 47 0.93 -16.00 12.63
N TYR A 48 0.55 -15.68 11.40
CA TYR A 48 0.00 -14.36 11.07
C TYR A 48 -1.12 -14.47 10.05
N TYR A 49 -2.00 -13.47 10.06
CA TYR A 49 -3.03 -13.35 9.03
C TYR A 49 -2.51 -12.53 7.86
N TYR A 50 -2.95 -12.87 6.66
CA TYR A 50 -2.82 -12.06 5.46
C TYR A 50 -4.18 -11.94 4.78
N ALA A 51 -4.39 -10.87 4.02
CA ALA A 51 -5.69 -10.61 3.42
C ALA A 51 -5.60 -10.11 1.98
N PHE A 52 -6.58 -10.50 1.17
CA PHE A 52 -6.88 -9.90 -0.13
C PHE A 52 -8.16 -9.10 -0.01
N ILE A 53 -8.12 -7.84 -0.44
CA ILE A 53 -9.18 -6.87 -0.26
C ILE A 53 -9.54 -6.30 -1.63
N VAL A 54 -10.82 -6.29 -1.97
CA VAL A 54 -11.34 -5.41 -3.03
C VAL A 54 -11.96 -4.22 -2.32
N MET A 55 -11.44 -3.03 -2.59
CA MET A 55 -11.84 -1.80 -1.91
C MET A 55 -12.37 -0.77 -2.90
N GLU A 56 -13.44 -0.11 -2.53
CA GLU A 56 -13.93 1.13 -3.14
C GLU A 56 -13.45 2.31 -2.30
N PHE A 57 -12.65 3.19 -2.92
CA PHE A 57 -12.13 4.40 -2.31
C PHE A 57 -13.16 5.52 -2.34
N TYR A 58 -13.21 6.31 -1.27
CA TYR A 58 -14.07 7.48 -1.17
C TYR A 58 -13.60 8.61 -2.09
N ASP A 59 -14.56 9.47 -2.46
CA ASP A 59 -14.26 10.70 -3.19
C ASP A 59 -13.81 11.80 -2.22
N ASN A 60 -12.58 11.69 -1.73
CA ASN A 60 -11.95 12.72 -0.92
C ASN A 60 -10.43 12.76 -1.14
N PRO A 61 -9.75 13.90 -0.88
CA PRO A 61 -8.33 14.06 -1.20
C PRO A 61 -7.42 13.01 -0.56
N LEU A 62 -7.72 12.59 0.68
CA LEU A 62 -6.91 11.62 1.42
C LEU A 62 -7.04 10.22 0.82
N SER A 63 -8.27 9.82 0.49
CA SER A 63 -8.56 8.55 -0.16
C SER A 63 -7.97 8.48 -1.57
N THR A 64 -8.10 9.56 -2.35
CA THR A 64 -7.49 9.69 -3.69
C THR A 64 -5.96 9.61 -3.60
N TYR A 65 -5.34 10.32 -2.66
CA TYR A 65 -3.90 10.21 -2.42
C TYR A 65 -3.48 8.78 -2.07
N PHE A 66 -4.24 8.10 -1.22
CA PHE A 66 -3.95 6.72 -0.84
C PHE A 66 -4.03 5.76 -2.03
N TYR A 67 -5.11 5.87 -2.82
CA TYR A 67 -5.30 5.11 -4.05
C TYR A 67 -4.15 5.34 -5.04
N GLU A 68 -3.83 6.60 -5.33
CA GLU A 68 -2.75 6.94 -6.27
C GLU A 68 -1.39 6.41 -5.82
N ASN A 69 -1.07 6.49 -4.52
CA ASN A 69 0.20 5.96 -4.01
C ASN A 69 0.28 4.45 -4.17
N ILE A 70 -0.79 3.71 -3.89
CA ILE A 70 -0.83 2.26 -4.13
C ILE A 70 -0.65 1.96 -5.63
N GLN A 71 -1.29 2.74 -6.50
CA GLN A 71 -1.17 2.51 -7.95
C GLN A 71 0.23 2.84 -8.50
N LYS A 72 0.83 3.95 -8.05
CA LYS A 72 2.13 4.46 -8.53
C LYS A 72 3.32 3.71 -7.91
N ARG A 73 3.30 3.51 -6.59
CA ARG A 73 4.42 2.95 -5.81
C ARG A 73 4.27 1.45 -5.52
N GLY A 74 3.10 0.89 -5.77
CA GLY A 74 2.82 -0.53 -5.53
C GLY A 74 2.56 -0.88 -4.06
N SER A 75 2.94 -0.04 -3.09
CA SER A 75 2.59 -0.20 -1.68
C SER A 75 2.47 1.12 -0.92
N MET A 76 1.75 1.08 0.20
CA MET A 76 1.61 2.19 1.13
C MET A 76 1.36 1.68 2.55
N ASN A 77 1.94 2.35 3.54
CA ASN A 77 1.64 2.08 4.95
C ASN A 77 0.44 2.90 5.41
N PHE A 78 -0.48 2.24 6.12
CA PHE A 78 -1.65 2.83 6.74
C PHE A 78 -1.54 2.70 8.25
N ILE A 79 -1.38 3.84 8.93
CA ILE A 79 -1.34 3.91 10.39
C ILE A 79 -2.77 4.08 10.89
N TYR A 80 -3.28 3.09 11.63
CA TYR A 80 -4.66 3.11 12.15
C TYR A 80 -4.74 3.37 13.65
N ASP A 81 -3.61 3.26 14.34
CA ASP A 81 -3.48 3.58 15.75
C ASP A 81 -2.14 4.28 15.96
N ILE A 82 -2.19 5.60 16.12
CA ILE A 82 -1.00 6.43 16.29
C ILE A 82 -0.39 6.18 17.67
N GLU A 83 -1.22 6.02 18.70
CA GLU A 83 -0.79 5.86 20.10
C GLU A 83 0.02 4.58 20.29
N ASN A 84 -0.44 3.49 19.68
CA ASN A 84 0.22 2.18 19.74
C ASN A 84 1.12 1.89 18.52
N GLN A 85 1.35 2.88 17.66
CA GLN A 85 2.13 2.78 16.42
C GLN A 85 1.73 1.59 15.53
N GLN A 86 0.44 1.26 15.49
CA GLN A 86 -0.02 0.13 14.71
C GLN A 86 -0.29 0.57 13.26
N CYS A 87 0.35 -0.15 12.34
CA CYS A 87 0.21 0.08 10.91
C CYS A 87 0.03 -1.22 10.14
N TRP A 88 -0.63 -1.12 8.99
CA TRP A 88 -0.67 -2.17 7.99
C TRP A 88 -0.02 -1.68 6.70
N GLU A 89 0.68 -2.60 6.04
CA GLU A 89 1.16 -2.38 4.69
C GLU A 89 0.06 -2.80 3.69
N PHE A 90 -0.34 -1.89 2.83
CA PHE A 90 -1.27 -2.14 1.73
C PHE A 90 -0.46 -2.25 0.44
N LYS A 91 -0.52 -3.39 -0.24
CA LYS A 91 0.13 -3.62 -1.53
C LYS A 91 -0.90 -3.70 -2.64
N LYS A 92 -0.54 -3.23 -3.83
CA LYS A 92 -1.30 -3.52 -5.04
C LYS A 92 -1.35 -5.04 -5.23
N HIS A 93 -2.55 -5.61 -5.28
CA HIS A 93 -2.70 -7.03 -5.55
C HIS A 93 -2.52 -7.29 -7.04
N ILE A 94 -1.59 -8.19 -7.37
CA ILE A 94 -1.37 -8.68 -8.73
C ILE A 94 -1.79 -10.16 -8.75
N PRO A 95 -2.95 -10.49 -9.35
CA PRO A 95 -3.41 -11.86 -9.47
C PRO A 95 -2.35 -12.74 -10.13
N HIS A 96 -2.24 -13.99 -9.69
CA HIS A 96 -1.17 -14.89 -10.13
C HIS A 96 -1.10 -15.05 -11.66
N GLY A 97 -2.25 -15.09 -12.35
CA GLY A 97 -2.33 -15.20 -13.81
C GLY A 97 -1.99 -13.91 -14.57
N SER A 98 -1.90 -12.78 -13.88
CA SER A 98 -1.55 -11.46 -14.44
C SER A 98 -0.10 -11.08 -14.20
N ARG A 99 0.63 -11.90 -13.44
CA ARG A 99 2.07 -11.75 -13.26
C ARG A 99 2.72 -12.15 -14.57
N CYS A 100 3.09 -11.16 -15.39
CA CYS A 100 3.98 -11.43 -16.49
C CYS A 100 5.22 -12.13 -15.92
N SER A 101 5.63 -13.25 -16.52
CA SER A 101 6.92 -13.88 -16.30
C SER A 101 8.08 -13.03 -16.85
N SER A 102 7.93 -11.70 -16.82
CA SER A 102 9.03 -10.80 -17.08
C SER A 102 9.95 -10.90 -15.87
N PRO A 103 11.24 -11.24 -16.03
CA PRO A 103 12.16 -11.17 -14.91
C PRO A 103 12.10 -9.73 -14.39
N VAL A 104 11.75 -9.57 -13.11
CA VAL A 104 11.96 -8.31 -12.40
C VAL A 104 13.45 -8.05 -12.49
N THR A 105 13.86 -7.21 -13.44
CA THR A 105 15.24 -6.77 -13.47
C THR A 105 15.37 -5.85 -12.27
N LEU A 106 16.11 -6.28 -11.26
CA LEU A 106 16.59 -5.46 -10.13
C LEU A 106 17.32 -4.17 -10.58
N TYR A 107 17.50 -4.00 -11.89
CA TYR A 107 18.11 -2.87 -12.58
C TYR A 107 17.14 -1.69 -12.77
N ASP A 108 15.84 -1.91 -12.96
CA ASP A 108 14.88 -0.82 -13.20
C ASP A 108 14.65 0.03 -11.94
N ASP A 109 14.57 -0.59 -10.75
CA ASP A 109 14.43 0.12 -9.47
C ASP A 109 15.68 0.94 -9.13
N ARG A 110 16.88 0.42 -9.38
CA ARG A 110 18.14 1.15 -9.13
C ARG A 110 18.28 2.38 -10.01
N ASN A 111 17.91 2.27 -11.28
CA ASN A 111 17.96 3.39 -12.22
C ASN A 111 16.89 4.44 -11.89
N SER A 112 15.69 4.01 -11.46
CA SER A 112 14.64 4.92 -11.00
C SER A 112 15.06 5.70 -9.74
N LEU A 113 15.66 5.01 -8.75
CA LEU A 113 16.12 5.63 -7.51
C LEU A 113 17.32 6.57 -7.75
N ALA A 114 18.24 6.20 -8.64
CA ALA A 114 19.38 7.04 -9.01
C ALA A 114 18.91 8.34 -9.69
N LYS A 115 17.91 8.24 -10.56
CA LYS A 115 17.32 9.41 -11.22
C LYS A 115 16.61 10.33 -10.23
N GLU A 116 15.82 9.78 -9.30
CA GLU A 116 15.18 10.58 -8.24
C GLU A 116 16.23 11.30 -7.37
N TYR A 117 17.37 10.65 -7.10
CA TYR A 117 18.45 11.26 -6.33
C TYR A 117 19.17 12.38 -7.10
N GLU A 118 19.42 12.19 -8.40
CA GLU A 118 20.00 13.22 -9.27
C GLU A 118 19.07 14.44 -9.41
N ASP A 119 17.76 14.21 -9.57
CA ASP A 119 16.78 15.28 -9.68
C ASP A 119 16.70 16.09 -8.37
N MET A 120 16.74 15.42 -7.21
CA MET A 120 16.77 16.07 -5.90
C MET A 120 18.07 16.87 -5.67
N GLN A 121 19.23 16.34 -6.09
CA GLN A 121 20.50 17.07 -6.02
C GLN A 121 20.50 18.33 -6.89
N ARG A 122 19.88 18.27 -8.08
CA ARG A 122 19.73 19.45 -8.96
C ARG A 122 18.84 20.51 -8.33
N GLU A 123 17.72 20.12 -7.73
CA GLU A 123 16.81 21.04 -7.05
C GLU A 123 17.51 21.72 -5.85
N PHE A 124 18.25 20.96 -5.05
CA PHE A 124 19.04 21.51 -3.95
C PHE A 124 20.12 22.47 -4.43
N PHE A 125 20.82 22.15 -5.52
CA PHE A 125 21.85 23.01 -6.10
C PHE A 125 21.27 24.32 -6.64
N GLN A 126 20.07 24.30 -7.24
CA GLN A 126 19.38 25.52 -7.66
C GLN A 126 18.95 26.40 -6.49
N LEU A 127 18.56 25.80 -5.36
CA LEU A 127 18.21 26.55 -4.14
C LEU A 127 19.42 27.18 -3.44
N CYS A 128 20.59 26.54 -3.53
CA CYS A 128 21.80 26.98 -2.81
C CYS A 128 22.81 27.76 -3.65
N CYS A 129 22.74 27.72 -4.99
CA CYS A 129 23.79 28.27 -5.87
C CYS A 129 23.29 29.21 -6.97
N ILE A 130 22.10 29.79 -6.83
CA ILE A 130 21.76 31.02 -7.57
C ILE A 130 22.25 32.22 -6.71
N PRO A 131 23.14 33.09 -7.23
CA PRO A 131 23.63 34.27 -6.50
C PRO A 131 22.56 35.31 -6.21
#